data_AF-A0A7C5JQQ7-F1
#
_entry.id   AF-A0A7C5JQQ7-F1
#
_cell.length_a   1.000
_cell.length_b   1.000
_cell.length_c   1.000
_cell.angle_alpha   90.00
_cell.angle_beta   90.00
_cell.angle_gamma   90.00
#
_symmetry.space_group_name_H-M   'P 1'
#
loop_
_entity.id
_entity.type
_entity.pdbx_description
1 polymer ?
#
loop_
_entity_poly.entity_id
_entity_poly.type
_entity_poly.pdbx_seq_one_letter_code
_entity_poly.pdbx_strand_id
1 'polypeptide(L)' 'MNYTLEEILETIHSSEVAHFDIRTTTLGISLWDCATGDVKTTAQKIYDKVMRIAHDFV' A
#
# COMPACT_ATOMS: atom_id res chain seq x y z
N MET A 1 3.51 -13.81 10.35
CA MET A 1 3.82 -13.11 11.62
C MET A 1 2.54 -13.09 12.42
N ASN A 2 2.55 -13.54 13.68
CA ASN A 2 1.37 -13.61 14.54
C ASN A 2 1.58 -12.63 15.70
N TYR A 3 0.86 -11.52 15.71
CA TYR A 3 0.92 -10.54 16.80
C TYR A 3 -0.09 -10.92 17.90
N THR A 4 0.29 -10.71 19.15
CA THR A 4 -0.58 -10.92 20.31
C THR A 4 -1.52 -9.72 20.51
N LEU A 5 -2.60 -9.91 21.25
CA LEU A 5 -3.53 -8.81 21.55
C LEU A 5 -2.85 -7.76 22.43
N GLU A 6 -2.00 -8.19 23.37
CA GLU A 6 -1.24 -7.31 24.25
C GLU A 6 -0.33 -6.36 23.45
N GLU A 7 0.42 -6.86 22.48
CA GLU A 7 1.31 -6.03 21.64
C GLU A 7 0.55 -4.99 20.81
N ILE A 8 -0.64 -5.34 20.31
CA ILE A 8 -1.50 -4.42 19.57
C ILE A 8 -1.98 -3.30 20.49
N LEU A 9 -2.45 -3.65 21.70
CA LEU A 9 -2.95 -2.68 22.69
C LEU A 9 -1.85 -1.74 23.18
N GLU A 10 -0.64 -2.27 23.41
CA GLU A 10 0.52 -1.48 23.84
C GLU A 10 0.96 -0.48 22.76
N THR A 11 0.91 -0.88 21.48
CA THR A 11 1.21 -0.01 20.33
C THR A 11 0.19 1.13 20.22
N ILE A 12 -1.10 0.84 20.40
CA ILE A 12 -2.16 1.86 20.40
C ILE A 12 -1.92 2.87 21.52
N HIS A 13 -1.69 2.40 22.75
CA HIS A 13 -1.44 3.28 23.89
C HIS A 13 -0.19 4.15 23.71
N SER A 14 0.89 3.57 23.19
CA SER A 14 2.13 4.30 22.91
C SER A 14 1.94 5.40 21.86
N SER A 15 1.09 5.16 20.86
CA SER A 15 0.77 6.14 19.81
C SER A 15 0.07 7.38 20.37
N GLU A 16 -0.85 7.19 21.31
CA GLU A 16 -1.60 8.28 21.97
C GLU A 16 -0.71 9.12 22.89
N VAL A 17 0.14 8.48 23.70
CA VAL A 17 0.99 9.18 24.67
C VAL A 17 2.15 9.92 23.99
N ALA A 18 2.76 9.31 22.98
CA ALA A 18 3.94 9.85 22.31
C ALA A 18 3.62 10.74 21.09
N HIS A 19 2.33 10.91 20.73
CA HIS A 19 1.87 11.74 19.60
C HIS A 19 2.52 11.36 18.27
N PHE A 20 2.59 10.05 17.98
CA PHE A 20 3.11 9.57 16.70
C PHE A 20 2.12 9.86 15.56
N ASP A 21 2.64 10.41 14.45
CA ASP A 21 1.86 10.78 13.26
C ASP A 21 2.35 9.99 12.04
N ILE A 22 1.42 9.46 11.25
CA ILE A 22 1.75 8.75 10.01
C ILE A 22 2.00 9.78 8.91
N ARG A 23 3.27 9.91 8.51
CA ARG A 23 3.69 10.89 7.50
C ARG A 23 3.32 10.48 6.07
N THR A 24 3.35 9.19 5.79
CA THR A 24 3.06 8.63 4.47
C THR A 24 2.81 7.14 4.58
N THR A 25 1.88 6.65 3.76
CA THR A 25 1.71 5.23 3.48
C THR A 25 2.11 5.02 2.03
N THR A 26 2.90 3.99 1.74
CA THR A 26 3.35 3.69 0.37
C THR A 26 2.89 2.30 -0.06
N LEU A 27 2.28 2.22 -1.23
CA LEU A 27 1.85 0.95 -1.85
C LEU A 27 2.79 0.61 -3.02
N GLY A 28 3.54 -0.48 -2.88
CA GLY A 28 4.37 -1.00 -3.96
C GLY A 28 3.54 -1.82 -4.94
N ILE A 29 3.54 -1.44 -6.23
CA ILE A 29 2.86 -2.18 -7.30
C ILE A 29 3.91 -2.61 -8.33
N SER A 30 4.08 -3.91 -8.52
CA SER A 30 4.94 -4.45 -9.57
C SER A 30 4.32 -4.22 -10.95
N LEU A 31 5.13 -3.75 -11.91
CA LEU A 31 4.72 -3.52 -13.30
C LEU A 31 5.25 -4.57 -14.28
N TRP A 32 5.94 -5.61 -13.79
CA TRP A 32 6.60 -6.62 -14.63
C TRP A 32 5.63 -7.35 -15.59
N ASP A 33 4.41 -7.60 -15.14
CA ASP A 33 3.32 -8.22 -15.91
C ASP A 33 2.58 -7.25 -16.85
N CYS A 34 2.87 -5.96 -16.78
CA CYS A 34 2.29 -4.94 -17.66
C CYS A 34 3.00 -4.84 -19.01
N ALA A 35 4.21 -5.38 -19.13
CA ALA A 35 5.01 -5.30 -20.35
C ALA A 35 4.31 -5.96 -21.55
N THR A 36 4.27 -5.25 -22.68
CA THR A 36 3.76 -5.76 -23.96
C THR A 36 4.67 -5.28 -25.11
N GLY A 37 4.39 -5.72 -26.34
CA GLY A 37 5.11 -5.27 -27.53
C GLY A 37 4.79 -3.84 -27.99
N ASP A 38 3.82 -3.16 -27.37
CA ASP A 38 3.40 -1.81 -27.71
C ASP A 38 3.36 -0.91 -26.46
N VAL A 39 3.82 0.32 -26.61
CA VAL A 39 3.91 1.29 -25.50
C VAL A 39 2.52 1.72 -25.04
N LYS A 40 1.57 1.90 -25.96
CA LYS A 40 0.21 2.36 -25.60
C LYS A 40 -0.52 1.31 -24.77
N THR A 41 -0.41 0.06 -25.17
CA THR A 41 -1.01 -1.09 -24.48
C THR A 41 -0.37 -1.30 -23.11
N THR A 42 0.97 -1.15 -23.02
CA THR A 42 1.69 -1.21 -21.74
C THR A 42 1.21 -0.11 -20.79
N ALA A 43 1.07 1.13 -21.27
CA ALA A 43 0.56 2.23 -20.46
C ALA A 43 -0.87 1.99 -19.95
N GLN A 44 -1.76 1.46 -20.80
CA GLN A 44 -3.12 1.12 -20.39
C GLN A 44 -3.13 0.05 -19.29
N LYS A 45 -2.32 -1.01 -19.44
CA LYS A 45 -2.21 -2.06 -18.43
C LYS A 45 -1.70 -1.54 -17.09
N ILE A 46 -0.73 -0.61 -17.10
CA ILE A 46 -0.24 0.03 -15.87
C ILE A 46 -1.38 0.79 -15.21
N TYR A 47 -2.11 1.62 -15.97
CA TYR A 47 -3.24 2.38 -15.45
C TYR A 47 -4.31 1.48 -14.82
N ASP A 48 -4.77 0.47 -15.54
CA ASP A 48 -5.80 -0.47 -15.07
C ASP A 48 -5.36 -1.19 -13.80
N LYS A 49 -4.08 -1.59 -13.73
CA LYS A 49 -3.51 -2.27 -12.57
C LYS A 49 -3.43 -1.36 -11.36
N VAL A 50 -2.95 -0.12 -11.53
CA VAL A 50 -2.87 0.86 -10.45
C VAL A 50 -4.26 1.17 -9.92
N MET A 51 -5.22 1.48 -10.79
CA MET A 51 -6.60 1.79 -10.38
C MET A 51 -7.29 0.62 -9.67
N ARG A 52 -7.04 -0.62 -10.09
CA ARG A 52 -7.61 -1.80 -9.45
C ARG A 52 -7.00 -2.11 -8.09
N ILE A 53 -5.68 -1.97 -7.94
CA ILE A 53 -4.98 -2.34 -6.70
C ILE A 53 -5.07 -1.22 -5.66
N ALA A 54 -4.98 0.04 -6.10
CA ALA A 54 -4.99 1.20 -5.21
C ALA A 54 -6.39 1.79 -4.97
N HIS A 55 -7.46 1.10 -5.39
CA HIS A 55 -8.84 1.61 -5.31
C HIS A 55 -9.22 2.09 -3.89
N ASP A 56 -8.80 1.35 -2.85
CA ASP A 56 -9.10 1.64 -1.44
C ASP A 56 -7.86 2.16 -0.68
N PHE A 57 -6.85 2.69 -1.39
CA PHE A 57 -5.61 3.14 -0.77
C PHE A 57 -5.73 4.52 -0.07
N VAL A 58 -6.93 5.12 -0.06
CA VAL A 58 -7.24 6.43 0.54
C VAL A 58 -8.54 6.37 1.34
#